data_AF-A0A9E1GLD6-F1
#
_entry.id   AF-A0A9E1GLD6-F1
#
_cell.length_a   1.000
_cell.length_b   1.000
_cell.length_c   1.000
_cell.angle_alpha   90.00
_cell.angle_beta   90.00
_cell.angle_gamma   90.00
#
_symmetry.space_group_name_H-M   'P 1'
#
loop_
_entity.id
_entity.type
_entity.pdbx_description
1 polymer ?
#
loop_
_entity_poly.entity_id
_entity_poly.type
_entity_poly.pdbx_seq_one_letter_code
_entity_poly.pdbx_strand_id
1 'polypeptide(L)'
;MPNAEAEVPPQQGDKKKKPEPFHLAEKIGEMVDYGYPLTMSFPRKDRELADELRRSMLAILRYSVEIDRRYFKKTTTQNMDVELAVLRKFVRLAASKDLHGGKYPPPLTMHQYATWAKFNDEIGRLLGGYIASL
;
A
#
# COMPACT_ATOMS: atom_id res chain seq x y z
N MET A 1 64.23 -1.94 19.46
CA MET A 1 62.85 -2.43 19.73
C MET A 1 61.89 -1.37 19.20
N PRO A 2 61.08 -1.66 18.18
CA PRO A 2 60.21 -0.68 17.50
C PRO A 2 58.89 -0.49 18.26
N ASN A 3 58.40 0.75 18.30
CA ASN A 3 57.09 1.09 18.84
C ASN A 3 56.07 0.92 17.70
N ALA A 4 55.15 -0.04 17.84
CA ALA A 4 54.12 -0.31 16.85
C ALA A 4 53.01 0.74 16.99
N GLU A 5 52.96 1.68 16.04
CA GLU A 5 51.79 2.55 15.85
C GLU A 5 50.61 1.68 15.45
N ALA A 6 49.60 1.60 16.32
CA ALA A 6 48.36 0.91 16.02
C ALA A 6 47.55 1.76 15.02
N GLU A 7 47.54 1.34 13.76
CA GLU A 7 46.62 1.87 12.74
C GLU A 7 45.17 1.61 13.21
N VAL A 8 44.47 2.68 13.56
CA VAL A 8 43.03 2.66 13.79
C VAL A 8 42.35 2.46 12.42
N PRO A 9 41.53 1.41 12.21
CA PRO A 9 40.88 1.18 10.93
C PRO A 9 39.92 2.33 10.61
N PRO A 10 39.83 2.78 9.35
CA PRO A 10 38.91 3.83 8.96
C PRO A 10 37.47 3.39 9.21
N GLN A 11 36.75 4.17 10.02
CA GLN A 11 35.32 4.00 10.24
C GLN A 11 34.60 4.05 8.89
N GLN A 12 33.97 2.93 8.52
CA GLN A 12 33.12 2.83 7.34
C GLN A 12 31.96 3.80 7.51
N GLY A 13 32.06 4.96 6.85
CA GLY A 13 30.98 5.93 6.78
C GLY A 13 29.72 5.26 6.25
N ASP A 14 28.62 5.43 6.97
CA ASP A 14 27.28 5.02 6.58
C ASP A 14 27.02 5.44 5.14
N LYS A 15 27.08 4.46 4.23
CA LYS A 15 26.61 4.62 2.86
C LYS A 15 25.12 4.91 2.96
N LYS A 16 24.72 6.18 2.91
CA LYS A 16 23.34 6.60 2.66
C LYS A 16 22.90 5.88 1.39
N LYS A 17 22.15 4.79 1.55
CA LYS A 17 21.51 4.08 0.44
C LYS A 17 20.73 5.14 -0.34
N LYS A 18 21.08 5.34 -1.61
CA LYS A 18 20.24 6.09 -2.53
C LYS A 18 18.84 5.47 -2.41
N PRO A 19 17.78 6.26 -2.19
CA PRO A 19 16.45 5.70 -2.12
C PRO A 19 16.21 4.96 -3.44
N GLU A 20 15.97 3.66 -3.33
CA GLU A 20 15.54 2.79 -4.43
C GLU A 20 14.44 3.51 -5.22
N PRO A 21 14.34 3.30 -6.55
CA PRO A 21 13.25 3.87 -7.33
C PRO A 21 11.93 3.62 -6.61
N PHE A 22 11.10 4.66 -6.50
CA PHE A 22 9.87 4.63 -5.74
C PHE A 22 8.82 3.78 -6.48
N HIS A 23 9.00 2.46 -6.45
CA HIS A 23 8.10 1.45 -7.04
C HIS A 23 6.71 1.46 -6.39
N LEU A 24 6.48 2.32 -5.39
CA LEU A 24 5.20 2.45 -4.68
C LEU A 24 4.09 2.90 -5.63
N ALA A 25 4.32 3.93 -6.44
CA ALA A 25 3.32 4.44 -7.39
C ALA A 25 2.97 3.40 -8.46
N GLU A 26 3.97 2.68 -8.99
CA GLU A 26 3.77 1.60 -9.95
C GLU A 26 2.91 0.48 -9.35
N LYS A 27 3.23 0.05 -8.13
CA LYS A 27 2.48 -1.01 -7.44
C LYS A 27 1.04 -0.62 -7.13
N ILE A 28 0.81 0.64 -6.81
CA ILE A 28 -0.55 1.18 -6.61
C ILE A 28 -1.29 1.20 -7.94
N GLY A 29 -0.63 1.57 -9.03
CA GLY A 29 -1.19 1.48 -10.39
C GLY A 29 -1.65 0.06 -10.72
N GLU A 30 -0.80 -0.95 -10.50
CA GLU A 30 -1.17 -2.36 -10.69
C GLU A 30 -2.37 -2.78 -9.83
N MET A 31 -2.43 -2.31 -8.58
CA MET A 31 -3.56 -2.57 -7.68
C MET A 31 -4.85 -1.91 -8.18
N VAL A 32 -4.78 -0.68 -8.70
CA VAL A 32 -5.92 0.04 -9.29
C VAL A 32 -6.42 -0.68 -10.55
N ASP A 33 -5.50 -1.06 -11.44
CA ASP A 33 -5.83 -1.77 -12.69
C ASP A 33 -6.50 -3.12 -12.41
N TYR A 34 -6.12 -3.78 -11.32
CA TYR A 34 -6.76 -5.00 -10.85
C TYR A 34 -8.11 -4.75 -10.15
N GLY A 35 -8.14 -3.86 -9.16
CA GLY A 35 -9.27 -3.67 -8.26
C GLY A 35 -10.42 -2.87 -8.88
N TYR A 36 -10.13 -1.89 -9.71
CA TYR A 36 -11.14 -1.00 -10.29
C TYR A 36 -12.17 -1.74 -11.15
N PRO A 37 -11.78 -2.63 -12.10
CA PRO A 37 -12.73 -3.44 -12.85
C PRO A 37 -13.59 -4.36 -11.98
N LEU A 38 -13.05 -4.88 -10.86
CA LEU A 38 -13.81 -5.71 -9.93
C LEU A 38 -14.96 -4.92 -9.30
N THR A 39 -14.74 -3.66 -8.94
CA THR A 39 -15.81 -2.83 -8.36
C THR A 39 -16.96 -2.53 -9.32
N MET A 40 -16.72 -2.63 -10.63
CA MET A 40 -17.77 -2.41 -11.66
C MET A 40 -18.76 -3.56 -11.76
N SER A 41 -18.38 -4.76 -11.33
CA SER A 41 -19.25 -5.94 -11.34
C SER A 41 -20.05 -6.11 -10.04
N PHE A 42 -19.90 -5.20 -9.08
CA PHE A 42 -20.61 -5.30 -7.81
C PHE A 42 -22.13 -5.16 -8.01
N PRO A 43 -22.93 -6.00 -7.33
CA PRO A 43 -24.39 -5.92 -7.44
C PRO A 43 -24.91 -4.61 -6.84
N ARG A 44 -26.13 -4.22 -7.22
CA ARG A 44 -26.74 -2.94 -6.80
C ARG A 44 -26.69 -2.68 -5.30
N LYS A 45 -26.89 -3.72 -4.49
CA LYS A 45 -26.88 -3.65 -3.01
C LYS A 45 -25.52 -3.27 -2.42
N ASP A 46 -24.43 -3.51 -3.15
CA ASP A 46 -23.05 -3.29 -2.69
C ASP A 46 -22.38 -2.12 -3.43
N ARG A 47 -23.18 -1.28 -4.13
CA ARG A 47 -22.66 -0.13 -4.90
C ARG A 47 -21.94 0.89 -4.03
N GLU A 48 -22.46 1.15 -2.84
CA GLU A 48 -21.84 2.08 -1.90
C GLU A 48 -20.44 1.61 -1.50
N LEU A 49 -20.29 0.31 -1.19
CA LEU A 49 -18.98 -0.29 -0.92
C LEU A 49 -18.06 -0.25 -2.14
N ALA A 50 -18.59 -0.47 -3.35
CA ALA A 50 -17.83 -0.34 -4.59
C ALA A 50 -17.32 1.11 -4.81
N ASP A 51 -18.15 2.10 -4.50
CA ASP A 51 -17.78 3.51 -4.56
C ASP A 51 -16.71 3.85 -3.52
N GLU A 52 -16.81 3.35 -2.29
CA GLU A 52 -15.79 3.54 -1.25
C GLU A 52 -14.45 2.90 -1.62
N LEU A 53 -14.47 1.67 -2.16
CA LEU A 53 -13.26 1.01 -2.67
C LEU A 53 -12.59 1.85 -3.77
N ARG A 54 -13.37 2.38 -4.72
CA ARG A 54 -12.84 3.25 -5.78
C ARG A 54 -12.25 4.55 -5.22
N ARG A 55 -12.96 5.20 -4.29
CA ARG A 55 -12.46 6.41 -3.62
C ARG A 55 -11.12 6.15 -2.94
N SER A 56 -11.04 5.07 -2.17
CA SER A 56 -9.85 4.69 -1.40
C SER A 56 -8.66 4.35 -2.31
N MET A 57 -8.88 3.56 -3.37
CA MET A 57 -7.85 3.27 -4.38
C MET A 57 -7.28 4.54 -5.02
N LEU A 58 -8.15 5.47 -5.44
CA LEU A 58 -7.74 6.73 -6.05
C LEU A 58 -7.08 7.69 -5.06
N ALA A 59 -7.45 7.63 -3.77
CA ALA A 59 -6.81 8.41 -2.72
C ALA A 59 -5.37 7.96 -2.48
N ILE A 60 -5.12 6.65 -2.39
CA ILE A 60 -3.78 6.08 -2.25
C ILE A 60 -2.89 6.47 -3.45
N LEU A 61 -3.45 6.45 -4.68
CA LEU A 61 -2.74 6.91 -5.88
C LEU A 61 -2.41 8.42 -5.84
N ARG A 62 -3.31 9.25 -5.31
CA ARG A 62 -3.02 10.69 -5.13
C ARG A 62 -1.91 10.91 -4.11
N TYR A 63 -1.95 10.19 -2.98
CA TYR A 63 -0.91 10.29 -1.97
C TYR A 63 0.46 9.85 -2.49
N SER A 64 0.54 8.81 -3.33
CA SER A 64 1.84 8.42 -3.93
C SER A 64 2.43 9.55 -4.77
N VAL A 65 1.61 10.26 -5.55
CA VAL A 65 2.05 11.43 -6.33
C VAL A 65 2.51 12.58 -5.42
N GLU A 66 1.79 12.84 -4.33
CA GLU A 66 2.19 13.87 -3.36
C GLU A 66 3.53 13.56 -2.68
N ILE A 67 3.75 12.29 -2.31
CA ILE A 67 5.01 11.82 -1.73
C ILE A 67 6.16 11.98 -2.72
N ASP A 68 5.94 11.63 -4.00
CA ASP A 68 6.93 11.79 -5.08
C ASP A 68 7.33 13.26 -5.30
N ARG A 69 6.34 14.15 -5.24
CA ARG A 69 6.57 15.60 -5.33
C ARG A 69 7.21 16.20 -4.07
N ARG A 70 7.47 15.37 -3.05
CA ARG A 70 8.11 15.72 -1.77
C ARG A 70 7.35 16.75 -0.95
N TYR A 71 6.04 16.87 -1.14
CA TYR A 71 5.19 17.71 -0.29
C TYR A 71 4.93 16.98 1.04
N PHE A 72 5.14 17.67 2.17
CA PHE A 72 4.73 17.24 3.52
C PHE A 72 4.93 15.75 3.87
N LYS A 73 6.12 15.20 3.55
CA LYS A 73 6.41 13.75 3.53
C LYS A 73 5.85 12.94 4.70
N LYS A 74 6.08 13.38 5.95
CA LYS A 74 5.69 12.61 7.15
C LYS A 74 4.17 12.52 7.31
N THR A 75 3.45 13.62 7.06
CA THR A 75 1.99 13.65 7.19
C THR A 75 1.34 12.90 6.04
N THR A 76 1.83 13.07 4.81
CA THR A 76 1.27 12.39 3.63
C THR A 76 1.48 10.88 3.69
N THR A 77 2.65 10.39 4.13
CA THR A 77 2.87 8.94 4.31
C THR A 77 2.00 8.33 5.39
N GLN A 78 1.75 9.05 6.50
CA GLN A 78 0.83 8.61 7.55
C GLN A 78 -0.62 8.56 7.05
N ASN A 79 -1.07 9.57 6.32
CA ASN A 79 -2.40 9.58 5.72
C ASN A 79 -2.60 8.42 4.75
N MET A 80 -1.58 8.14 3.93
CA MET A 80 -1.59 7.02 3.01
C MET A 80 -1.63 5.67 3.73
N ASP A 81 -0.90 5.51 4.84
CA ASP A 81 -0.91 4.29 5.65
C ASP A 81 -2.29 4.03 6.26
N VAL A 82 -2.92 5.07 6.80
CA VAL A 82 -4.30 5.02 7.31
C VAL A 82 -5.27 4.63 6.20
N GLU A 83 -5.17 5.26 5.03
CA GLU A 83 -6.04 4.97 3.89
C GLU A 83 -5.86 3.53 3.39
N LEU A 84 -4.62 3.02 3.35
CA LEU A 84 -4.35 1.62 3.02
C LEU A 84 -4.97 0.66 4.05
N ALA A 85 -4.95 1.00 5.33
CA ALA A 85 -5.61 0.23 6.37
C ALA A 85 -7.14 0.23 6.19
N VAL A 86 -7.73 1.35 5.77
CA VAL A 86 -9.16 1.46 5.42
C VAL A 86 -9.47 0.59 4.20
N LEU A 87 -8.68 0.68 3.12
CA LEU A 87 -8.84 -0.14 1.92
C LEU A 87 -8.84 -1.64 2.24
N ARG A 88 -7.90 -2.09 3.08
CA ARG A 88 -7.82 -3.50 3.53
C ARG A 88 -9.11 -3.95 4.22
N LYS A 89 -9.71 -3.08 5.04
CA LYS A 89 -10.99 -3.37 5.69
C LYS A 89 -12.11 -3.46 4.67
N PHE A 90 -12.23 -2.50 3.75
CA PHE A 90 -13.25 -2.54 2.70
C PHE A 90 -13.15 -3.79 1.81
N VAL A 91 -11.93 -4.18 1.41
CA VAL A 91 -11.69 -5.41 0.63
C VAL A 91 -12.12 -6.65 1.41
N ARG A 92 -11.87 -6.69 2.74
CA ARG A 92 -12.37 -7.76 3.61
C ARG A 92 -13.89 -7.76 3.74
N LEU A 93 -14.52 -6.58 3.83
CA LEU A 93 -15.99 -6.48 3.86
C LEU A 93 -16.58 -7.06 2.57
N ALA A 94 -16.03 -6.69 1.41
CA ALA A 94 -16.48 -7.17 0.10
C ALA A 94 -16.32 -8.68 -0.12
N ALA A 95 -15.51 -9.36 0.70
CA ALA A 95 -15.35 -10.81 0.70
C ALA A 95 -16.08 -11.50 1.87
N SER A 96 -16.67 -10.73 2.79
CA SER A 96 -17.25 -11.25 4.03
C SER A 96 -18.59 -11.94 3.76
N LYS A 97 -18.65 -13.24 4.07
CA LYS A 97 -19.89 -14.00 4.00
C LYS A 97 -20.89 -13.61 5.08
N ASP A 98 -20.47 -13.02 6.19
CA ASP A 98 -21.38 -12.68 7.29
C ASP A 98 -22.16 -11.39 7.00
N LEU A 99 -21.52 -10.42 6.34
CA LEU A 99 -22.14 -9.15 5.94
C LEU A 99 -23.01 -9.29 4.69
N HIS A 100 -22.57 -10.10 3.73
CA HIS A 100 -23.36 -10.43 2.55
C HIS A 100 -24.27 -11.66 2.78
N GLY A 101 -24.26 -12.17 4.02
CA GLY A 101 -24.81 -13.43 4.49
C GLY A 101 -26.31 -13.57 4.33
N GLY A 102 -26.68 -14.39 3.35
CA GLY A 102 -28.02 -14.78 2.98
C GLY A 102 -27.97 -15.58 1.69
N LYS A 103 -28.98 -15.42 0.81
CA LYS A 103 -29.12 -16.11 -0.48
C LYS A 103 -28.03 -15.78 -1.53
N TYR A 104 -27.20 -14.76 -1.31
CA TYR A 104 -26.32 -14.20 -2.34
C TYR A 104 -24.84 -14.29 -1.96
N PRO A 105 -23.95 -14.63 -2.90
CA PRO A 105 -22.52 -14.66 -2.65
C PRO A 105 -21.96 -13.25 -2.39
N PRO A 106 -20.81 -13.13 -1.69
CA PRO A 106 -20.07 -11.87 -1.59
C PRO A 106 -19.66 -11.34 -2.98
N PRO A 107 -19.52 -10.00 -3.13
CA PRO A 107 -19.05 -9.37 -4.36
C PRO A 107 -17.67 -9.85 -4.82
N LEU A 108 -16.77 -10.12 -3.87
CA LEU A 108 -15.45 -10.68 -4.16
C LEU A 108 -15.41 -12.17 -3.87
N THR A 109 -14.91 -12.93 -4.85
CA THR A 109 -14.50 -14.32 -4.62
C THR A 109 -13.30 -14.37 -3.68
N MET A 110 -13.10 -15.52 -3.02
CA MET A 110 -11.94 -15.71 -2.15
C MET A 110 -10.61 -15.54 -2.90
N HIS A 111 -10.56 -15.93 -4.18
CA HIS A 111 -9.39 -15.72 -5.03
C HIS A 111 -9.13 -14.23 -5.28
N GLN A 112 -10.17 -13.46 -5.64
CA GLN A 112 -10.04 -12.02 -5.86
C GLN A 112 -9.61 -11.29 -4.60
N TYR A 113 -10.20 -11.65 -3.45
CA TYR A 113 -9.78 -11.14 -2.15
C TYR A 113 -8.31 -11.42 -1.87
N ALA A 114 -7.85 -12.66 -2.06
CA ALA A 114 -6.46 -13.04 -1.79
C ALA A 114 -5.48 -12.29 -2.71
N THR A 115 -5.82 -12.10 -3.99
CA THR A 115 -5.00 -11.34 -4.93
C THR A 115 -4.93 -9.86 -4.55
N TRP A 116 -6.07 -9.24 -4.22
CA TRP A 116 -6.09 -7.86 -3.75
C TRP A 116 -5.35 -7.68 -2.43
N ALA A 117 -5.49 -8.61 -1.48
CA ALA A 117 -4.76 -8.59 -0.22
C ALA A 117 -3.23 -8.60 -0.44
N LYS A 118 -2.72 -9.39 -1.40
CA LYS A 118 -1.30 -9.38 -1.77
C LYS A 118 -0.83 -8.02 -2.25
N PHE A 119 -1.62 -7.33 -3.09
CA PHE A 119 -1.32 -5.96 -3.50
C PHE A 119 -1.22 -5.03 -2.29
N ASN A 120 -2.20 -5.08 -1.39
CA ASN A 120 -2.20 -4.25 -0.18
C ASN A 120 -0.98 -4.53 0.71
N ASP A 121 -0.58 -5.79 0.85
CA ASP A 121 0.61 -6.22 1.62
C ASP A 121 1.92 -5.74 1.01
N GLU A 122 2.03 -5.78 -0.32
CA GLU A 122 3.20 -5.28 -1.02
C GLU A 122 3.33 -3.76 -0.92
N ILE A 123 2.23 -3.03 -1.15
CA ILE A 123 2.15 -1.57 -0.97
C ILE A 123 2.51 -1.20 0.47
N GLY A 124 1.97 -1.91 1.47
CA GLY A 124 2.26 -1.65 2.88
C GLY A 124 3.73 -1.88 3.25
N ARG A 125 4.37 -2.92 2.70
CA ARG A 125 5.81 -3.15 2.90
C ARG A 125 6.67 -2.05 2.28
N LEU A 126 6.34 -1.62 1.06
CA LEU A 126 7.03 -0.53 0.38
C LEU A 126 6.87 0.80 1.15
N LEU A 127 5.64 1.11 1.57
CA LEU A 127 5.34 2.31 2.36
C LEU A 127 6.06 2.28 3.72
N GLY A 128 6.03 1.17 4.43
CA GLY A 128 6.73 1.01 5.71
C GLY A 128 8.25 1.15 5.57
N GLY A 129 8.84 0.57 4.53
CA GLY A 129 10.25 0.75 4.20
C GLY A 129 10.61 2.21 3.88
N TYR A 130 9.72 2.91 3.17
CA TYR A 130 9.89 4.33 2.90
C TYR A 130 9.79 5.17 4.18
N ILE A 131 8.80 4.94 5.04
CA ILE A 131 8.63 5.63 6.32
C ILE A 131 9.84 5.43 7.23
N ALA A 132 10.41 4.22 7.27
CA ALA A 132 11.63 3.93 8.03
C ALA A 132 12.89 4.63 7.46
N SER A 133 12.84 5.08 6.21
CA SER A 133 13.94 5.79 5.53
C SER A 133 13.85 7.33 5.63
N LEU A 134 12.71 7.85 6.11
CA LEU A 134 12.48 9.29 6.32
C LEU A 134 13.14 9.78 7.62
#